data_AF-A0A2E0N5B3-F1
#
_entry.id   AF-A0A2E0N5B3-F1
#
_cell.length_a   1.000
_cell.length_b   1.000
_cell.length_c   1.000
_cell.angle_alpha   90.00
_cell.angle_beta   90.00
_cell.angle_gamma   90.00
#
_symmetry.space_group_name_H-M   'P 1'
#
loop_
_entity.id
_entity.type
_entity.pdbx_description
1 polymer ?
#
loop_
_entity_poly.entity_id
_entity_poly.type
_entity_poly.pdbx_seq_one_letter_code
_entity_poly.pdbx_strand_id
1 'polypeptide(L)'
;MDWTWFHKWGSPKWFYELSGKWLPWLVGAMVLCLTVGIVWALFFVPQDYQQGLTNRIFYVHVPVASISLAFFPLMAIAGTVFLVWRMKLADVVVKVAAPLGAWFTALALASGSIWGVDTWGTWWIWDGRLTSLLLQFFLLLGVVSLRTALEDSEGAARACALLSIVGCINVVVIKYSVDWWNTLHQPSTDFSIAADQANGPEIWVPLVIMILAVYLFFAISLILSTRNEILQREKRSQWVMELVKRS
;
A
#
# COMPACT_ATOMS: atom_id res chain seq x y z
N MET A 1 2.21 -27.07 -23.59
CA MET A 1 1.52 -26.30 -22.52
C MET A 1 1.95 -24.86 -22.73
N ASP A 2 1.14 -24.10 -23.45
CA ASP A 2 1.57 -22.82 -24.03
C ASP A 2 1.60 -21.71 -22.97
N TRP A 3 2.81 -21.30 -22.59
CA TRP A 3 3.08 -20.18 -21.68
C TRP A 3 2.82 -18.80 -22.32
N THR A 4 2.07 -18.74 -23.43
CA THR A 4 1.82 -17.51 -24.19
C THR A 4 1.08 -16.45 -23.38
N TRP A 5 0.24 -16.86 -22.42
CA TRP A 5 -0.39 -15.93 -21.49
C TRP A 5 0.65 -15.28 -20.57
N PHE A 6 1.60 -16.04 -20.01
CA PHE A 6 2.59 -15.53 -19.07
C PHE A 6 3.49 -14.46 -19.71
N HIS A 7 3.86 -14.65 -20.98
CA HIS A 7 4.60 -13.63 -21.74
C HIS A 7 3.78 -12.37 -22.07
N LYS A 8 2.46 -12.49 -22.28
CA LYS A 8 1.58 -11.33 -22.52
C LYS A 8 1.43 -10.44 -21.30
N TRP A 9 1.29 -11.03 -20.11
CA TRP A 9 1.18 -10.27 -18.85
C TRP A 9 2.50 -9.63 -18.42
N GLY A 10 3.64 -10.16 -18.88
CA GLY A 10 4.95 -9.53 -18.73
C GLY A 10 5.25 -8.41 -19.74
N SER A 11 4.40 -8.20 -20.75
CA SER A 11 4.62 -7.20 -21.80
C SER A 11 4.24 -5.78 -21.33
N PRO A 12 5.18 -4.82 -21.32
CA PRO A 12 4.90 -3.45 -20.88
C PRO A 12 3.85 -2.73 -21.72
N LYS A 13 3.85 -2.95 -23.04
CA LYS A 13 2.82 -2.41 -23.95
C LYS A 13 1.42 -2.93 -23.60
N TRP A 14 1.28 -4.24 -23.38
CA TRP A 14 -0.02 -4.84 -23.08
C TRP A 14 -0.58 -4.34 -21.73
N PHE A 15 0.27 -4.28 -20.70
CA PHE A 15 -0.08 -3.67 -19.42
C PHE A 15 -0.54 -2.21 -19.61
N TYR A 16 0.20 -1.43 -20.41
CA TYR A 16 -0.13 -0.02 -20.68
C TYR A 16 -1.45 0.14 -21.43
N GLU A 17 -1.78 -0.69 -22.42
CA GLU A 17 -3.05 -0.58 -23.13
C GLU A 17 -4.24 -0.99 -22.24
N LEU A 18 -4.09 -2.10 -21.51
CA LEU A 18 -5.17 -2.66 -20.69
C LEU A 18 -5.50 -1.79 -19.48
N SER A 19 -4.47 -1.37 -18.74
CA SER A 19 -4.66 -0.52 -17.56
C SER A 19 -5.29 0.84 -17.90
N GLY A 20 -5.11 1.32 -19.14
CA GLY A 20 -5.71 2.56 -19.61
C GLY A 20 -7.24 2.48 -19.72
N LYS A 21 -7.76 1.29 -20.05
CA LYS A 21 -9.21 1.04 -20.13
C LYS A 21 -9.85 0.92 -18.76
N TRP A 22 -9.12 0.41 -17.77
CA TRP A 22 -9.62 0.21 -16.41
C TRP A 22 -9.56 1.48 -15.56
N LEU A 23 -8.57 2.35 -15.80
CA LEU A 23 -8.31 3.56 -15.03
C LEU A 23 -9.55 4.44 -14.79
N PRO A 24 -10.37 4.79 -15.79
CA PRO A 24 -11.54 5.64 -15.57
C PRO A 24 -12.56 5.02 -14.60
N TRP A 25 -12.77 3.70 -14.69
CA TRP A 25 -13.69 2.97 -13.82
C TRP A 25 -13.16 2.86 -12.40
N LEU A 26 -11.86 2.57 -12.25
CA LEU A 26 -11.20 2.54 -10.94
C LEU A 26 -11.27 3.92 -10.27
N VAL A 27 -11.02 5.00 -11.02
CA VAL A 27 -11.11 6.37 -10.50
C VAL A 27 -12.56 6.70 -10.11
N GLY A 28 -13.54 6.36 -10.95
CA GLY A 28 -14.96 6.57 -10.62
C GLY A 28 -15.38 5.84 -9.34
N ALA A 29 -15.02 4.56 -9.22
CA ALA A 29 -15.27 3.77 -8.01
C ALA A 29 -14.53 4.34 -6.79
N MET A 30 -13.27 4.76 -6.95
CA MET A 30 -12.49 5.36 -5.87
C MET A 30 -13.15 6.64 -5.36
N VAL A 31 -13.52 7.57 -6.25
CA VAL A 31 -14.17 8.84 -5.88
C VAL A 31 -15.50 8.57 -5.17
N LEU A 32 -16.30 7.62 -5.67
CA LEU A 32 -17.56 7.24 -5.03
C LEU A 32 -17.32 6.69 -3.62
N CYS A 33 -16.48 5.66 -3.48
CA CYS A 33 -16.19 5.04 -2.19
C CYS A 33 -15.57 6.04 -1.20
N LEU A 34 -14.64 6.88 -1.66
CA LEU A 34 -13.99 7.87 -0.80
C LEU A 34 -15.00 8.93 -0.32
N THR A 35 -15.87 9.42 -1.21
CA THR A 35 -16.90 10.40 -0.86
C THR A 35 -17.89 9.81 0.13
N VAL A 36 -18.44 8.63 -0.17
CA VAL A 36 -19.41 7.95 0.71
C VAL A 36 -18.76 7.62 2.06
N GLY A 37 -17.55 7.04 2.05
CA GLY A 37 -16.83 6.64 3.26
C GLY A 37 -16.50 7.82 4.17
N ILE A 38 -15.97 8.92 3.62
CA ILE A 38 -15.65 10.12 4.40
C ILE A 38 -16.92 10.77 4.96
N VAL A 39 -17.96 10.94 4.13
CA VAL A 39 -19.22 11.56 4.58
C VAL A 39 -19.84 10.73 5.69
N TRP A 40 -19.87 9.40 5.53
CA TRP A 40 -20.39 8.50 6.56
C TRP A 40 -19.56 8.58 7.84
N ALA A 41 -18.24 8.43 7.74
CA ALA A 41 -17.33 8.45 8.89
C ALA A 41 -17.39 9.78 9.68
N LEU A 42 -17.53 10.92 8.99
CA LEU A 42 -17.51 12.23 9.64
C LEU A 42 -18.86 12.66 10.21
N PHE A 43 -19.98 12.31 9.57
CA PHE A 43 -21.29 12.86 9.93
C PHE A 43 -22.22 11.85 10.61
N PHE A 44 -22.06 10.56 10.34
CA PHE A 44 -23.06 9.55 10.71
C PHE A 44 -22.55 8.50 11.71
N VAL A 45 -21.23 8.35 11.87
CA VAL A 45 -20.67 7.48 12.90
C VAL A 45 -20.96 8.06 14.29
N PRO A 46 -21.54 7.26 15.21
CA PRO A 46 -21.79 7.71 16.58
C PRO A 46 -20.47 7.98 17.31
N GLN A 47 -20.51 8.88 18.29
CA GLN A 47 -19.37 9.14 19.17
C GLN A 47 -19.04 7.89 19.98
N ASP A 48 -17.75 7.57 20.08
CA ASP A 48 -17.30 6.50 20.96
C ASP A 48 -17.38 6.96 22.43
N TYR A 49 -17.70 6.03 23.33
CA TYR A 49 -17.86 6.35 24.75
C TYR A 49 -16.55 6.84 25.40
N GLN A 50 -15.40 6.34 24.96
CA GLN A 50 -14.08 6.69 25.50
C GLN A 50 -13.38 7.77 24.66
N GLN A 51 -13.46 7.67 23.34
CA GLN A 51 -12.72 8.55 22.41
C GLN A 51 -13.55 9.73 21.88
N GLY A 52 -14.86 9.80 22.18
CA GLY A 52 -15.74 10.86 21.70
C GLY A 52 -15.72 10.96 20.16
N LEU A 53 -15.34 12.15 19.67
CA LEU A 53 -15.23 12.45 18.23
C LEU A 53 -13.90 11.99 17.60
N THR A 54 -12.89 11.67 18.41
CA THR A 54 -11.57 11.25 17.92
C THR A 54 -11.62 9.88 17.25
N ASN A 55 -12.65 9.08 17.55
CA ASN A 55 -12.92 7.81 16.86
C ASN A 55 -13.03 7.96 15.34
N ARG A 56 -13.21 9.16 14.80
CA ARG A 56 -13.23 9.42 13.36
C ARG A 56 -11.87 9.24 12.70
N ILE A 57 -10.77 9.43 13.44
CA ILE A 57 -9.40 9.22 12.93
C ILE A 57 -9.19 7.76 12.53
N PHE A 58 -9.82 6.81 13.25
CA PHE A 58 -9.80 5.38 12.95
C PHE A 58 -10.13 5.07 11.48
N TYR A 59 -11.15 5.73 10.91
CA TYR A 59 -11.63 5.51 9.54
C TYR A 59 -10.67 6.02 8.47
N VAL A 60 -9.65 6.79 8.84
CA VAL A 60 -8.57 7.23 7.95
C VAL A 60 -7.29 6.45 8.26
N HIS A 61 -6.93 6.37 9.53
CA HIS A 61 -5.71 5.71 9.99
C HIS A 61 -5.68 4.23 9.64
N VAL A 62 -6.74 3.47 9.96
CA VAL A 62 -6.73 2.01 9.77
C VAL A 62 -6.60 1.61 8.29
N PRO A 63 -7.35 2.20 7.34
CA PRO A 63 -7.11 1.97 5.92
C PRO A 63 -5.67 2.28 5.49
N VAL A 64 -5.12 3.42 5.91
CA VAL A 64 -3.75 3.84 5.56
C VAL A 64 -2.69 2.91 6.18
N ALA A 65 -2.86 2.51 7.44
CA ALA A 65 -1.98 1.57 8.12
C ALA A 65 -2.04 0.19 7.45
N SER A 66 -3.24 -0.30 7.12
CA SER A 66 -3.41 -1.61 6.47
C SER A 66 -2.68 -1.70 5.12
N ILE A 67 -2.79 -0.66 4.28
CA ILE A 67 -2.10 -0.66 2.99
C ILE A 67 -0.59 -0.48 3.13
N SER A 68 -0.13 0.26 4.15
CA SER A 68 1.31 0.41 4.42
C SER A 68 2.01 -0.95 4.60
N LEU A 69 1.33 -1.90 5.26
CA LEU A 69 1.84 -3.26 5.50
C LEU A 69 1.82 -4.13 4.24
N ALA A 70 1.05 -3.78 3.21
CA ALA A 70 0.93 -4.56 1.98
C ALA A 70 2.11 -4.34 1.02
N PHE A 71 2.88 -3.26 1.17
CA PHE A 71 3.95 -2.89 0.23
C PHE A 71 5.11 -3.88 0.20
N PHE A 72 5.63 -4.31 1.35
CA PHE A 72 6.72 -5.29 1.36
C PHE A 72 6.29 -6.66 0.81
N PRO A 73 5.12 -7.23 1.16
CA PRO A 73 4.61 -8.43 0.52
C PRO A 73 4.49 -8.29 -1.01
N LEU A 74 3.92 -7.17 -1.50
CA LEU A 74 3.85 -6.89 -2.92
C LEU A 74 5.23 -6.86 -3.58
N MET A 75 6.16 -6.12 -2.98
CA MET A 75 7.52 -5.96 -3.50
C MET A 75 8.33 -7.26 -3.39
N ALA A 76 8.10 -8.09 -2.38
CA ALA A 76 8.71 -9.41 -2.24
C ALA A 76 8.22 -10.34 -3.34
N ILE A 77 6.91 -10.41 -3.58
CA ILE A 77 6.34 -11.21 -4.67
C ILE A 77 6.89 -10.73 -6.01
N ALA A 78 6.84 -9.43 -6.29
CA ALA A 78 7.37 -8.86 -7.53
C ALA A 78 8.89 -9.06 -7.65
N GLY A 79 9.64 -8.92 -6.55
CA GLY A 79 11.08 -9.16 -6.48
C GLY A 79 11.43 -10.62 -6.76
N THR A 80 10.72 -11.58 -6.18
CA THR A 80 10.87 -13.01 -6.47
C THR A 80 10.53 -13.29 -7.93
N VAL A 81 9.45 -12.70 -8.46
CA VAL A 81 9.07 -12.86 -9.86
C VAL A 81 10.17 -12.34 -10.79
N PHE A 82 10.77 -11.21 -10.46
CA PHE A 82 11.91 -10.65 -11.17
C PHE A 82 13.15 -11.55 -11.09
N LEU A 83 13.50 -12.06 -9.91
CA LEU A 83 14.71 -12.87 -9.72
C LEU A 83 14.62 -14.23 -10.43
N VAL A 84 13.46 -14.89 -10.37
CA VAL A 84 13.25 -16.24 -10.92
C VAL A 84 12.95 -16.18 -12.42
N TRP A 85 12.00 -15.35 -12.86
CA TRP A 85 11.53 -15.32 -14.25
C TRP A 85 12.11 -14.16 -15.07
N ARG A 86 12.96 -13.30 -14.48
CA ARG A 86 13.59 -12.15 -15.15
C ARG A 86 12.58 -11.21 -15.83
N MET A 87 11.37 -11.12 -15.25
CA MET A 87 10.31 -10.26 -15.77
C MET A 87 10.59 -8.79 -15.46
N LYS A 88 10.90 -7.99 -16.49
CA LYS A 88 11.20 -6.55 -16.34
C LYS A 88 10.07 -5.75 -15.69
N LEU A 89 8.82 -6.11 -15.96
CA LEU A 89 7.65 -5.45 -15.36
C LEU A 89 7.60 -5.65 -13.84
N ALA A 90 8.06 -6.81 -13.34
CA ALA A 90 8.09 -7.06 -11.90
C ALA A 90 9.12 -6.16 -11.20
N ASP A 91 10.28 -5.91 -11.82
CA ASP A 91 11.24 -4.91 -11.34
C ASP A 91 10.67 -3.48 -11.37
N VAL A 92 9.90 -3.12 -12.41
CA VAL A 92 9.19 -1.83 -12.45
C VAL A 92 8.30 -1.69 -11.21
N VAL A 93 7.51 -2.71 -10.89
CA VAL A 93 6.62 -2.71 -9.71
C VAL A 93 7.43 -2.50 -8.42
N VAL A 94 8.53 -3.23 -8.22
CA VAL A 94 9.42 -3.03 -7.04
C VAL A 94 9.90 -1.58 -6.94
N LYS A 95 10.36 -1.02 -8.07
CA LYS A 95 10.88 0.36 -8.13
C LYS A 95 9.82 1.39 -7.72
N VAL A 96 8.60 1.28 -8.25
CA VAL A 96 7.56 2.30 -8.03
C VAL A 96 6.76 2.09 -6.75
N ALA A 97 6.69 0.85 -6.25
CA ALA A 97 6.01 0.53 -5.00
C ALA A 97 6.77 1.06 -3.78
N ALA A 98 8.10 1.05 -3.79
CA ALA A 98 8.92 1.50 -2.66
C ALA A 98 8.61 2.95 -2.19
N PRO A 99 8.64 3.99 -3.07
CA PRO A 99 8.32 5.35 -2.65
C PRO A 99 6.85 5.52 -2.24
N LEU A 100 5.92 4.82 -2.90
CA LEU A 100 4.51 4.82 -2.48
C LEU A 100 4.36 4.24 -1.07
N GLY A 101 5.02 3.12 -0.80
CA GLY A 101 5.00 2.49 0.53
C GLY A 101 5.60 3.39 1.60
N ALA A 102 6.67 4.12 1.29
CA ALA A 102 7.26 5.08 2.20
C ALA A 102 6.25 6.17 2.58
N TRP A 103 5.50 6.71 1.60
CA TRP A 103 4.43 7.68 1.85
C TRP A 103 3.31 7.13 2.72
N PHE A 104 2.77 5.95 2.40
CA PHE A 104 1.72 5.35 3.22
C PHE A 104 2.19 5.00 4.63
N THR A 105 3.43 4.53 4.79
CA THR A 105 4.00 4.24 6.12
C THR A 105 4.21 5.53 6.92
N ALA A 106 4.70 6.61 6.30
CA ALA A 106 4.81 7.92 6.96
C ALA A 106 3.44 8.46 7.38
N LEU A 107 2.42 8.35 6.53
CA LEU A 107 1.05 8.75 6.86
C LEU A 107 0.47 7.89 7.98
N ALA A 108 0.74 6.58 7.99
CA ALA A 108 0.33 5.69 9.07
C ALA A 108 0.99 6.08 10.41
N LEU A 109 2.29 6.35 10.42
CA LEU A 109 3.01 6.83 11.60
C LEU A 109 2.45 8.18 12.09
N ALA A 110 2.28 9.14 11.19
CA ALA A 110 1.77 10.48 11.54
C ALA A 110 0.33 10.43 12.08
N SER A 111 -0.58 9.77 11.35
CA SER A 111 -1.97 9.63 11.79
C SER A 111 -2.10 8.80 13.07
N GLY A 112 -1.25 7.78 13.24
CA GLY A 112 -1.19 6.97 14.45
C GLY A 112 -0.73 7.78 15.66
N SER A 113 0.30 8.62 15.51
CA SER A 113 0.76 9.51 16.58
C SER A 113 -0.28 10.57 16.96
N ILE A 114 -1.02 11.13 15.99
CA ILE A 114 -2.13 12.07 16.25
C ILE A 114 -3.27 11.36 17.00
N TRP A 115 -3.60 10.13 16.63
CA TRP A 115 -4.62 9.37 17.34
C TRP A 115 -4.16 8.97 18.75
N GLY A 116 -2.87 8.65 18.89
CA GLY A 116 -2.31 8.13 20.13
C GLY A 116 -2.15 9.18 21.23
N VAL A 117 -1.90 10.45 20.89
CA VAL A 117 -1.85 11.51 21.91
C VAL A 117 -3.19 11.69 22.60
N ASP A 118 -4.30 11.57 21.86
CA ASP A 118 -5.64 11.70 22.42
C ASP A 118 -6.07 10.43 23.17
N THR A 119 -5.77 9.26 22.62
CA THR A 119 -6.22 7.97 23.18
C THR A 119 -5.38 7.49 24.36
N TRP A 120 -4.05 7.68 24.30
CA TRP A 120 -3.09 7.14 25.28
C TRP A 120 -2.19 8.21 25.93
N GLY A 121 -2.42 9.50 25.64
CA GLY A 121 -1.67 10.59 26.26
C GLY A 121 -0.22 10.75 25.78
N THR A 122 0.20 10.04 24.73
CA THR A 122 1.56 10.13 24.18
C THR A 122 1.59 10.02 22.65
N TRP A 123 2.50 10.77 22.03
CA TRP A 123 2.74 10.72 20.58
C TRP A 123 3.52 9.48 20.13
N TRP A 124 4.30 8.89 21.05
CA TRP A 124 5.20 7.78 20.75
C TRP A 124 5.47 6.93 21.99
N ILE A 125 5.60 5.62 21.77
CA ILE A 125 6.19 4.68 22.71
C ILE A 125 7.11 3.74 21.95
N TRP A 126 8.22 3.34 22.58
CA TRP A 126 9.18 2.40 22.00
C TRP A 126 8.73 0.95 22.17
N ASP A 127 7.57 0.62 21.61
CA ASP A 127 7.05 -0.76 21.61
C ASP A 127 7.43 -1.52 20.33
N GLY A 128 7.17 -2.82 20.32
CA GLY A 128 7.49 -3.69 19.18
C GLY A 128 6.78 -3.28 17.89
N ARG A 129 5.54 -2.78 17.96
CA ARG A 129 4.73 -2.43 16.79
C ARG A 129 5.21 -1.13 16.14
N LEU A 130 5.30 -0.06 16.91
CA LEU A 130 5.72 1.25 16.43
C LEU A 130 7.17 1.22 15.95
N THR A 131 8.05 0.56 16.70
CA THR A 131 9.47 0.45 16.32
C THR A 131 9.64 -0.35 15.02
N SER A 132 8.90 -1.46 14.85
CA SER A 132 8.97 -2.24 13.60
C SER A 132 8.31 -1.54 12.41
N LEU A 133 7.26 -0.72 12.62
CA LEU A 133 6.68 0.13 11.59
C LEU A 133 7.62 1.28 11.19
N LEU A 134 8.33 1.88 12.15
CA LEU A 134 9.38 2.86 11.86
C LEU A 134 10.55 2.23 11.09
N LEU A 135 10.97 1.01 11.48
CA LEU A 135 11.95 0.24 10.73
C LEU A 135 11.46 -0.02 9.30
N GLN A 136 10.18 -0.37 9.11
CA GLN A 136 9.59 -0.54 7.78
C GLN A 136 9.76 0.72 6.93
N PHE A 137 9.49 1.90 7.50
CA PHE A 137 9.66 3.18 6.81
C PHE A 137 11.11 3.37 6.34
N PHE A 138 12.09 3.12 7.21
CA PHE A 138 13.50 3.23 6.84
C PHE A 138 13.93 2.17 5.81
N LEU A 139 13.41 0.94 5.88
CA LEU A 139 13.68 -0.09 4.88
C LEU A 139 13.14 0.31 3.50
N LEU A 140 11.96 0.92 3.43
CA LEU A 140 11.40 1.44 2.17
C LEU A 140 12.25 2.58 1.59
N LEU A 141 12.69 3.53 2.43
CA LEU A 141 13.67 4.55 2.02
C LEU A 141 15.01 3.95 1.61
N GLY A 142 15.41 2.85 2.24
CA GLY A 142 16.57 2.05 1.86
C GLY A 142 16.43 1.47 0.45
N VAL A 143 15.27 0.91 0.09
CA VAL A 143 15.02 0.42 -1.28
C VAL A 143 15.08 1.57 -2.30
N VAL A 144 14.49 2.73 -1.99
CA VAL A 144 14.55 3.91 -2.87
C VAL A 144 15.99 4.37 -3.06
N SER A 145 16.74 4.53 -1.97
CA SER A 145 18.14 4.97 -1.98
C SER A 145 19.04 3.97 -2.73
N LEU A 146 18.85 2.67 -2.49
CA LEU A 146 19.61 1.60 -3.13
C LEU A 146 19.40 1.58 -4.64
N ARG A 147 18.17 1.86 -5.09
CA ARG A 147 17.85 1.95 -6.52
C ARG A 147 18.60 3.09 -7.21
N THR A 148 18.82 4.20 -6.52
CA THR A 148 19.49 5.38 -7.08
C THR A 148 21.00 5.38 -6.87
N ALA A 149 21.51 4.67 -5.87
CA ALA A 149 22.93 4.66 -5.51
C ALA A 149 23.79 3.75 -6.41
N LEU A 150 23.19 2.72 -7.01
CA LEU A 150 23.90 1.76 -7.86
C LEU A 150 23.83 2.20 -9.33
N GLU A 151 25.00 2.33 -9.97
CA GLU A 151 25.11 2.67 -11.40
C GLU A 151 24.63 1.52 -12.30
N ASP A 152 24.94 0.28 -11.93
CA ASP A 152 24.44 -0.90 -12.63
C ASP A 152 22.94 -1.09 -12.34
N SER A 153 22.12 -0.76 -13.34
CA SER A 153 20.66 -0.89 -13.25
C SER A 153 20.18 -2.31 -12.94
N GLU A 154 20.90 -3.35 -13.39
CA GLU A 154 20.49 -4.73 -13.15
C GLU A 154 20.91 -5.20 -11.76
N GLY A 155 22.13 -4.86 -11.32
CA GLY A 155 22.57 -5.02 -9.95
C GLY A 155 21.64 -4.32 -8.96
N ALA A 156 21.25 -3.08 -9.25
CA ALA A 156 20.28 -2.32 -8.45
C ALA A 156 18.93 -3.02 -8.35
N ALA A 157 18.42 -3.56 -9.45
CA ALA A 157 17.17 -4.32 -9.48
C ALA A 157 17.23 -5.57 -8.61
N ARG A 158 18.31 -6.35 -8.70
CA ARG A 158 18.50 -7.57 -7.91
C ARG A 158 18.64 -7.25 -6.42
N ALA A 159 19.40 -6.22 -6.08
CA ALA A 159 19.59 -5.80 -4.69
C ALA A 159 18.28 -5.28 -4.06
N CYS A 160 17.50 -4.49 -4.79
CA CYS A 160 16.17 -4.04 -4.35
C CYS A 160 15.19 -5.21 -4.17
N ALA A 161 15.21 -6.19 -5.08
CA ALA A 161 14.36 -7.39 -4.98
C ALA A 161 14.70 -8.21 -3.73
N LEU A 162 16.00 -8.44 -3.45
CA LEU A 162 16.44 -9.15 -2.24
C LEU A 162 16.05 -8.40 -0.96
N LEU A 163 16.29 -7.09 -0.90
CA LEU A 163 15.89 -6.27 0.23
C LEU A 163 14.38 -6.29 0.45
N SER A 164 13.58 -6.33 -0.62
CA SER A 164 12.12 -6.43 -0.52
C SER A 164 11.66 -7.76 0.08
N ILE A 165 12.29 -8.88 -0.31
CA ILE A 165 12.01 -10.21 0.24
C ILE A 165 12.35 -10.25 1.74
N VAL A 166 13.53 -9.75 2.12
CA VAL A 166 13.94 -9.68 3.54
C VAL A 166 13.02 -8.75 4.33
N GLY A 167 12.68 -7.58 3.78
CA GLY A 167 11.77 -6.62 4.42
C GLY A 167 10.35 -7.16 4.64
N CYS A 168 9.89 -8.13 3.84
CA CYS A 168 8.61 -8.81 4.07
C CYS A 168 8.57 -9.58 5.40
N ILE A 169 9.73 -10.02 5.92
CA ILE A 169 9.81 -10.65 7.24
C ILE A 169 9.44 -9.62 8.32
N ASN A 170 9.82 -8.35 8.17
CA ASN A 170 9.46 -7.30 9.11
C ASN A 170 7.94 -7.10 9.22
N VAL A 171 7.17 -7.32 8.15
CA VAL A 171 5.70 -7.25 8.19
C VAL A 171 5.11 -8.32 9.10
N VAL A 172 5.71 -9.51 9.14
CA VAL A 172 5.32 -10.57 10.08
C VAL A 172 5.56 -10.11 11.51
N VAL A 173 6.72 -9.49 11.78
CA VAL A 173 7.03 -8.91 13.09
C VAL A 173 6.01 -7.83 13.49
N ILE A 174 5.67 -6.91 12.57
CA ILE A 174 4.66 -5.87 12.86
C ILE A 174 3.30 -6.51 13.20
N LYS A 175 2.85 -7.49 12.40
CA LYS A 175 1.54 -8.12 12.59
C LYS A 175 1.43 -8.80 13.96
N TYR A 176 2.40 -9.63 14.31
CA TYR A 176 2.39 -10.42 15.54
C TYR A 176 3.00 -9.68 16.75
N SER A 177 3.49 -8.44 16.57
CA SER A 177 4.07 -7.65 17.66
C SER A 177 3.13 -7.44 18.85
N VAL A 178 1.81 -7.39 18.61
CA VAL A 178 0.78 -7.28 19.67
C VAL A 178 0.63 -8.55 20.50
N ASP A 179 0.94 -9.71 19.92
CA ASP A 179 0.86 -10.99 20.62
C ASP A 179 2.16 -11.31 21.34
N TRP A 180 3.29 -10.83 20.81
CA TRP A 180 4.64 -11.13 21.31
C TRP A 180 5.11 -10.18 22.43
N TRP A 181 4.65 -8.93 22.44
CA TRP A 181 5.08 -7.93 23.42
C TRP A 181 3.92 -7.15 24.02
N ASN A 182 4.14 -6.63 25.23
CA ASN A 182 3.25 -5.64 25.83
C ASN A 182 3.27 -4.35 24.99
N THR A 183 2.11 -3.93 24.52
CA THR A 183 1.92 -2.72 23.71
C THR A 183 0.65 -2.01 24.11
N LEU A 184 0.59 -0.69 23.85
CA LEU A 184 -0.64 0.10 23.98
C LEU A 184 -1.69 -0.30 22.94
N HIS A 185 -1.28 -0.97 21.87
CA HIS A 185 -2.16 -1.37 20.79
C HIS A 185 -2.99 -2.58 21.19
N GLN A 186 -4.30 -2.43 21.06
CA GLN A 186 -5.21 -3.57 21.23
C GLN A 186 -5.00 -4.59 20.09
N PRO A 187 -5.22 -5.89 20.37
CA PRO A 187 -5.33 -6.89 19.31
C PRO A 187 -6.37 -6.47 18.28
N SER A 188 -6.20 -6.93 17.04
CA SER A 188 -7.17 -6.66 15.98
C SER A 188 -8.53 -7.23 16.40
N THR A 189 -9.59 -6.44 16.34
CA THR A 189 -10.94 -6.95 16.59
C THR A 189 -11.28 -7.95 15.49
N ASP A 190 -11.72 -9.15 15.87
CA ASP A 190 -12.20 -10.13 14.91
C ASP A 190 -13.41 -9.55 14.17
N PHE A 191 -13.31 -9.45 12.84
CA PHE A 191 -14.44 -9.07 12.00
C PHE A 191 -15.49 -10.18 12.05
N SER A 192 -16.54 -9.97 12.84
CA SER A 192 -17.69 -10.85 12.92
C SER A 192 -18.94 -10.13 12.40
N ILE A 193 -19.79 -10.88 11.68
CA ILE A 193 -21.07 -10.39 11.13
C ILE A 193 -22.23 -10.68 12.12
N ALA A 194 -21.90 -11.20 13.31
CA ALA A 194 -22.91 -11.52 14.31
C ALA A 194 -23.54 -10.24 14.88
N ALA A 195 -24.87 -10.21 14.93
CA ALA A 195 -25.67 -9.05 15.30
C ALA A 195 -25.56 -8.65 16.79
N ASP A 196 -24.90 -9.46 17.61
CA ASP A 196 -24.77 -9.33 19.05
C ASP A 196 -23.43 -8.70 19.51
N GLN A 197 -22.61 -8.21 18.58
CA GLN A 197 -21.34 -7.55 18.92
C GLN A 197 -21.48 -6.04 19.14
N ALA A 198 -20.53 -5.49 19.91
CA ALA A 198 -20.48 -4.08 20.31
C ALA A 198 -20.37 -3.07 19.15
N ASN A 199 -20.07 -3.52 17.92
CA ASN A 199 -19.89 -2.67 16.75
C ASN A 199 -20.95 -2.95 15.67
N GLY A 200 -22.07 -2.22 15.70
CA GLY A 200 -23.13 -2.34 14.70
C GLY A 200 -22.69 -1.94 13.27
N PRO A 201 -23.55 -2.18 12.26
CA PRO A 201 -23.28 -1.81 10.85
C PRO A 201 -22.85 -0.36 10.64
N GLU A 202 -23.33 0.55 11.46
CA GLU A 202 -22.96 1.96 11.47
C GLU A 202 -21.47 2.23 11.74
N ILE A 203 -20.74 1.27 12.31
CA ILE A 203 -19.29 1.36 12.58
C ILE A 203 -18.48 0.62 11.51
N TRP A 204 -18.80 -0.65 11.21
CA TRP A 204 -17.94 -1.44 10.33
C TRP A 204 -18.16 -1.17 8.83
N VAL A 205 -19.37 -0.78 8.40
CA VAL A 205 -19.65 -0.47 6.99
C VAL A 205 -18.82 0.72 6.48
N PRO A 206 -18.80 1.90 7.16
CA PRO A 206 -17.96 3.00 6.72
C PRO A 206 -16.47 2.64 6.72
N LEU A 207 -16.02 1.79 7.65
CA LEU A 207 -14.64 1.30 7.66
C LEU A 207 -14.32 0.48 6.40
N VAL A 208 -15.16 -0.48 6.04
CA VAL A 208 -14.95 -1.31 4.83
C VAL A 208 -14.97 -0.44 3.56
N ILE A 209 -15.88 0.54 3.48
CA ILE A 209 -15.94 1.48 2.36
C ILE A 209 -14.64 2.30 2.28
N MET A 210 -14.13 2.77 3.42
CA MET A 210 -12.87 3.52 3.48
C MET A 210 -11.64 2.66 3.15
N ILE A 211 -11.61 1.39 3.61
CA ILE A 211 -10.59 0.42 3.20
C ILE A 211 -10.61 0.26 1.68
N LEU A 212 -11.78 0.02 1.09
CA LEU A 212 -11.92 -0.12 -0.35
C LEU A 212 -11.47 1.14 -1.09
N ALA A 213 -11.85 2.32 -0.61
CA ALA A 213 -11.45 3.60 -1.19
C ALA A 213 -9.92 3.79 -1.21
N VAL A 214 -9.25 3.52 -0.09
CA VAL A 214 -7.79 3.64 0.03
C VAL A 214 -7.07 2.57 -0.80
N TYR A 215 -7.59 1.35 -0.88
CA TYR A 215 -7.05 0.30 -1.74
C TYR A 215 -7.18 0.63 -3.22
N LEU A 216 -8.30 1.23 -3.64
CA LEU A 216 -8.48 1.73 -5.01
C LEU A 216 -7.50 2.88 -5.30
N PHE A 217 -7.36 3.84 -4.38
CA PHE A 217 -6.38 4.93 -4.52
C PHE A 217 -4.95 4.40 -4.65
N PHE A 218 -4.58 3.41 -3.83
CA PHE A 218 -3.32 2.70 -3.95
C PHE A 218 -3.16 2.01 -5.31
N ALA A 219 -4.15 1.24 -5.77
CA ALA A 219 -4.09 0.53 -7.03
C ALA A 219 -3.92 1.49 -8.21
N ILE A 220 -4.66 2.60 -8.22
CA ILE A 220 -4.54 3.68 -9.21
C ILE A 220 -3.14 4.28 -9.17
N SER A 221 -2.63 4.62 -7.98
CA SER A 221 -1.30 5.21 -7.81
C SER A 221 -0.20 4.27 -8.31
N LEU A 222 -0.30 2.98 -7.99
CA LEU A 222 0.62 1.96 -8.46
C LEU A 222 0.55 1.80 -9.98
N ILE A 223 -0.65 1.73 -10.57
CA ILE A 223 -0.87 1.62 -12.01
C ILE A 223 -0.28 2.84 -12.73
N LEU A 224 -0.61 4.06 -12.31
CA LEU A 224 -0.11 5.29 -12.94
C LEU A 224 1.42 5.39 -12.84
N SER A 225 1.99 5.06 -11.68
CA SER A 225 3.45 5.07 -11.49
C SER A 225 4.13 4.00 -12.36
N THR A 226 3.55 2.80 -12.44
CA THR A 226 4.04 1.71 -13.31
C THR A 226 3.98 2.11 -14.77
N ARG A 227 2.87 2.71 -15.23
CA ARG A 227 2.72 3.20 -16.60
C ARG A 227 3.76 4.26 -16.95
N ASN A 228 3.98 5.22 -16.05
CA ASN A 228 4.97 6.28 -16.26
C ASN A 228 6.39 5.70 -16.35
N GLU A 229 6.74 4.78 -15.46
CA GLU A 229 8.05 4.11 -15.49
C GLU A 229 8.24 3.27 -16.77
N ILE A 230 7.19 2.58 -17.25
CA ILE A 230 7.23 1.88 -18.55
C ILE A 230 7.55 2.85 -19.68
N LEU A 231 6.86 3.99 -19.76
CA LEU A 231 7.11 4.99 -20.80
C LEU A 231 8.55 5.52 -20.74
N GLN A 232 9.10 5.74 -19.54
CA GLN A 232 10.48 6.18 -19.38
C GLN A 232 11.48 5.12 -19.88
N ARG A 233 11.27 3.84 -19.53
CA ARG A 233 12.15 2.73 -19.94
C ARG A 233 12.05 2.43 -21.43
N GLU A 234 10.85 2.50 -21.99
CA GLU A 234 10.56 2.16 -23.38
C GLU A 234 10.45 3.38 -24.30
N LYS A 235 10.97 4.54 -23.89
CA LYS A 235 10.90 5.81 -24.64
C LYS A 235 11.42 5.74 -26.08
N ARG A 236 12.33 4.81 -26.37
CA ARG A 236 12.92 4.58 -27.71
C ARG A 236 12.23 3.45 -28.48
N SER A 237 11.25 2.78 -27.89
CA SER A 237 10.51 1.71 -28.55
C SER A 237 9.56 2.29 -29.61
N GLN A 238 9.30 1.54 -30.67
CA GLN A 238 8.44 1.98 -31.76
C GLN A 238 7.01 2.30 -31.28
N TRP A 239 6.46 1.52 -30.35
CA TRP A 239 5.09 1.72 -29.88
C TRP A 239 4.94 2.99 -29.04
N VAL A 240 5.94 3.37 -28.23
CA VAL A 240 5.91 4.64 -27.48
C VAL A 240 6.05 5.82 -28.43
N MET A 241 6.95 5.73 -29.42
CA MET A 241 7.09 6.78 -30.43
C MET A 241 5.81 6.98 -31.26
N GLU A 242 5.10 5.89 -31.56
CA GLU A 242 3.80 5.95 -32.24
C GLU A 242 2.71 6.53 -31.35
N LEU A 243 2.70 6.20 -30.06
CA LEU A 243 1.76 6.77 -29.08
C LEU A 243 1.89 8.29 -29.01
N VAL A 244 3.12 8.82 -28.94
CA VAL A 244 3.40 10.27 -28.91
C VAL A 244 2.95 10.97 -30.19
N LYS A 245 3.00 10.30 -31.35
CA LYS A 245 2.49 10.86 -32.62
C LYS A 245 0.97 10.94 -32.69
N ARG A 246 0.26 10.17 -31.86
CA ARG A 246 -1.21 10.07 -31.86
C ARG A 246 -1.88 10.94 -30.79
N SER A 247 -1.13 11.37 -29.77
CA SER A 247 -1.57 12.27 -28.69
C SER A 247 -1.44 13.73 -29.07
#